data_AF-A0A7G8BZ05-F1
#
_entry.id   AF-A0A7G8BZ05-F1
#
_cell.length_a   1.000
_cell.length_b   1.000
_cell.length_c   1.000
_cell.angle_alpha   90.00
_cell.angle_beta   90.00
_cell.angle_gamma   90.00
#
_symmetry.space_group_name_H-M   'P 1'
#
loop_
_entity.id
_entity.type
_entity.pdbx_description
1 polymer ?
#
loop_
_entity_poly.entity_id
_entity_poly.type
_entity_poly.pdbx_seq_one_letter_code
_entity_poly.pdbx_strand_id
1 'polypeptide(L)'
;MERFGEELRRERERRQVTLETICEITKVSVRHLEALESGRYNELPGGVFRKGIVRSYLRAAGLEEGDWLKRFEADLRSSGTVETEEEWAEFAENIRKNRGGLIGSRIDPRWIGIVVMIGALVVLGWGVWKYVLHGRLFLS
;
A
#
# COMPACT_ATOMS: atom_id res chain seq x y z
N MET A 1 -19.07 22.33 15.95
CA MET A 1 -18.38 21.05 15.72
C MET A 1 -17.49 21.27 14.51
N GLU A 2 -16.19 21.06 14.65
CA GLU A 2 -15.25 21.09 13.52
C GLU A 2 -15.54 19.88 12.62
N ARG A 3 -15.58 20.07 11.30
CA ARG A 3 -15.84 18.96 10.37
C ARG A 3 -14.58 18.11 10.24
N PHE A 4 -14.73 16.79 10.07
CA PHE A 4 -13.61 15.84 10.01
C PHE A 4 -12.46 16.29 9.11
N GLY A 5 -12.77 16.78 7.89
CA GLY A 5 -11.77 17.21 6.93
C GLY A 5 -10.94 18.43 7.37
N GLU A 6 -11.56 19.38 8.07
CA GLU A 6 -10.88 20.59 8.57
C GLU A 6 -9.86 20.23 9.64
N GLU A 7 -10.24 19.32 10.54
CA GLU A 7 -9.33 18.84 11.59
C GLU A 7 -8.18 18.01 11.00
N LEU A 8 -8.48 17.17 10.00
CA LEU A 8 -7.47 16.40 9.27
C LEU A 8 -6.43 17.32 8.64
N ARG A 9 -6.89 18.39 7.98
CA ARG A 9 -6.03 19.43 7.40
C ARG A 9 -5.16 20.11 8.46
N ARG A 10 -5.77 20.56 9.56
CA ARG A 10 -5.04 21.24 10.64
C ARG A 10 -3.93 20.35 11.20
N GLU A 11 -4.23 19.08 11.41
CA GLU A 11 -3.29 18.13 11.97
C GLU A 11 -2.13 17.82 10.99
N ARG A 12 -2.42 17.74 9.69
CA ARG A 12 -1.39 17.66 8.65
C ARG A 12 -0.49 18.91 8.65
N GLU A 13 -1.08 20.09 8.67
CA GLU A 13 -0.34 21.36 8.67
C GLU A 13 0.52 21.52 9.94
N ARG A 14 0.02 21.10 11.10
CA ARG A 14 0.77 21.07 12.37
C ARG A 14 2.04 20.23 12.28
N ARG A 15 2.03 19.20 11.43
CA ARG A 15 3.15 18.30 11.16
C ARG A 15 4.01 18.74 9.98
N GLN A 16 3.71 19.89 9.39
CA GLN A 16 4.43 20.46 8.25
C GLN A 16 4.49 19.54 7.03
N VAL A 17 3.47 18.69 6.86
CA VAL A 17 3.34 17.80 5.70
C VAL A 17 2.50 18.50 4.64
N THR A 18 2.98 18.59 3.41
CA THR A 18 2.20 19.19 2.31
C THR A 18 1.33 18.15 1.61
N LEU A 19 0.32 18.61 0.86
CA LEU A 19 -0.51 17.71 0.06
C LEU A 19 0.29 17.05 -1.07
N GLU A 20 1.29 17.74 -1.61
CA GLU A 20 2.21 17.21 -2.62
C GLU A 20 3.01 16.02 -2.05
N THR A 21 3.53 16.14 -0.83
CA THR A 21 4.23 15.04 -0.15
C THR A 21 3.32 13.82 0.03
N ILE A 22 2.06 14.01 0.46
CA ILE A 22 1.11 12.90 0.60
C ILE A 22 0.78 12.30 -0.77
N CYS A 23 0.61 13.12 -1.80
CA CYS A 23 0.38 12.67 -3.17
C CYS A 23 1.56 11.83 -3.68
N GLU A 24 2.80 12.25 -3.43
CA GLU A 24 4.00 11.50 -3.84
C GLU A 24 4.09 10.12 -3.18
N ILE A 25 3.76 10.02 -1.89
CA ILE A 25 3.82 8.79 -1.10
C ILE A 25 2.65 7.85 -1.47
N THR A 26 1.43 8.38 -1.51
CA THR A 26 0.20 7.57 -1.62
C THR A 26 -0.25 7.35 -3.06
N LYS A 27 0.25 8.17 -4.00
CA LYS A 27 -0.22 8.26 -5.39
C LYS A 27 -1.70 8.67 -5.53
N VAL A 28 -2.31 9.16 -4.45
CA VAL A 28 -3.63 9.80 -4.49
C VAL A 28 -3.44 11.23 -4.98
N SER A 29 -4.20 11.64 -5.99
CA SER A 29 -4.07 12.98 -6.56
C SER A 29 -4.37 14.07 -5.53
N VAL A 30 -3.65 15.19 -5.61
CA VAL A 30 -3.87 16.38 -4.75
C VAL A 30 -5.34 16.78 -4.72
N ARG A 31 -6.03 16.77 -5.87
CA ARG A 31 -7.46 17.06 -5.97
C ARG A 31 -8.33 16.20 -5.03
N HIS A 32 -8.05 14.90 -4.92
CA HIS A 32 -8.81 14.03 -4.02
C HIS A 32 -8.43 14.27 -2.56
N LEU A 33 -7.18 14.61 -2.27
CA LEU A 33 -6.74 14.97 -0.90
C LEU A 33 -7.39 16.29 -0.44
N GLU A 34 -7.48 17.29 -1.32
CA GLU A 34 -8.21 18.53 -1.07
C GLU A 34 -9.70 18.30 -0.86
N ALA A 35 -10.31 17.43 -1.67
CA ALA A 35 -11.71 17.03 -1.52
C ALA A 35 -11.96 16.37 -0.16
N LEU A 36 -11.04 15.50 0.28
CA LEU A 36 -11.10 14.87 1.61
C LEU A 36 -11.04 15.91 2.74
N GLU A 37 -10.08 16.84 2.68
CA GLU A 37 -9.95 17.92 3.67
C GLU A 37 -11.12 18.90 3.64
N SER A 38 -11.82 19.02 2.52
CA SER A 38 -12.99 19.88 2.36
C SER A 38 -14.32 19.16 2.65
N GLY A 39 -14.30 17.88 3.01
CA GLY A 39 -15.51 17.08 3.23
C GLY A 39 -16.33 16.81 1.97
N ARG A 40 -15.76 16.96 0.77
CA ARG A 40 -16.43 16.70 -0.52
C ARG A 40 -16.28 15.24 -0.93
N TYR A 41 -16.91 14.34 -0.17
CA TYR A 41 -16.74 12.88 -0.32
C TYR A 41 -17.30 12.30 -1.63
N ASN A 42 -18.16 13.04 -2.31
CA ASN A 42 -18.66 12.75 -3.66
C ASN A 42 -17.59 12.92 -4.75
N GLU A 43 -16.55 13.73 -4.51
CA GLU A 43 -15.41 13.90 -5.43
C GLU A 43 -14.32 12.83 -5.21
N LEU A 44 -14.43 12.04 -4.13
CA LEU A 44 -13.55 10.91 -3.88
C LEU A 44 -13.99 9.71 -4.72
N PRO A 45 -13.03 8.86 -5.15
CA PRO A 45 -13.35 7.52 -5.66
C PRO A 45 -14.24 6.77 -4.66
N GLY A 46 -15.41 6.29 -5.12
CA GLY A 46 -16.41 5.61 -4.30
C GLY A 46 -15.98 4.23 -3.77
N GLY A 47 -16.86 3.59 -3.01
CA GLY A 47 -16.59 2.30 -2.35
C GLY A 47 -15.41 2.35 -1.35
N VAL A 48 -14.77 1.21 -1.06
CA VAL A 48 -13.69 1.16 -0.03
C VAL A 48 -12.46 1.99 -0.40
N PHE A 49 -12.38 2.55 -1.62
CA PHE A 49 -11.32 3.50 -1.95
C PHE A 49 -11.33 4.69 -1.02
N ARG A 50 -12.50 5.18 -0.61
CA ARG A 50 -12.57 6.29 0.36
C ARG A 50 -11.82 5.95 1.65
N LYS A 51 -12.13 4.81 2.25
CA LYS A 51 -11.46 4.33 3.47
C LYS A 51 -9.97 4.06 3.24
N GLY A 52 -9.61 3.50 2.08
CA GLY A 52 -8.22 3.25 1.69
C GLY A 52 -7.40 4.54 1.51
N ILE A 53 -8.00 5.57 0.93
CA ILE A 53 -7.42 6.91 0.75
C ILE A 53 -7.20 7.54 2.11
N VAL A 54 -8.20 7.53 3.00
CA VAL A 54 -8.07 8.08 4.36
C VAL A 54 -6.97 7.36 5.13
N ARG A 55 -6.95 6.02 5.12
CA ARG A 55 -5.87 5.25 5.77
C ARG A 55 -4.49 5.63 5.23
N SER A 56 -4.34 5.74 3.91
CA SER A 56 -3.06 6.07 3.28
C SER A 56 -2.63 7.50 3.60
N TYR A 57 -3.57 8.45 3.62
CA TYR A 57 -3.34 9.82 4.08
C TYR A 57 -2.82 9.84 5.51
N LEU A 58 -3.52 9.16 6.43
CA LEU A 58 -3.17 9.15 7.86
C LEU A 58 -1.76 8.60 8.06
N ARG A 59 -1.42 7.49 7.41
CA ARG A 59 -0.05 6.94 7.44
C ARG A 59 0.99 7.93 6.91
N ALA A 60 0.72 8.56 5.77
CA ALA A 60 1.65 9.53 5.16
C ALA A 60 1.82 10.79 6.02
N ALA A 61 0.78 11.21 6.74
CA ALA A 61 0.82 12.31 7.70
C ALA A 61 1.35 11.87 9.09
N GLY A 62 1.64 10.59 9.31
CA GLY A 62 2.11 10.05 10.60
C GLY A 62 1.04 10.00 11.69
N LEU A 63 -0.24 9.94 11.31
CA LEU A 63 -1.39 9.89 12.20
C LEU A 63 -1.79 8.46 12.54
N GLU A 64 -2.25 8.26 13.77
CA GLU A 64 -2.74 6.98 14.25
C GLU A 64 -4.14 6.70 13.67
N GLU A 65 -4.36 5.53 13.07
CA GLU A 65 -5.57 5.29 12.28
C GLU A 65 -6.86 5.15 13.11
N GLY A 66 -6.76 4.66 14.34
CA GLY A 66 -7.87 4.04 15.07
C GLY A 66 -9.07 4.97 15.25
N ASP A 67 -8.86 6.13 15.87
CA ASP A 67 -9.93 7.09 16.13
C ASP A 67 -10.35 7.82 14.84
N TRP A 68 -9.39 8.17 13.98
CA TRP A 68 -9.63 8.88 12.74
C TRP A 68 -10.55 8.13 11.79
N LEU A 69 -10.36 6.83 11.59
CA LEU A 69 -11.21 6.04 10.70
C LEU A 69 -12.65 5.93 11.19
N LYS A 70 -12.87 5.81 12.51
CA LYS A 70 -14.21 5.77 13.10
C LYS A 70 -14.95 7.08 12.86
N ARG A 71 -14.26 8.20 13.05
CA ARG A 71 -14.80 9.54 12.84
C ARG A 71 -15.10 9.82 11.37
N PHE A 72 -14.22 9.37 10.47
CA PHE A 72 -14.47 9.43 9.04
C PHE A 72 -15.74 8.67 8.64
N GLU A 73 -15.93 7.44 9.13
CA GLU A 73 -17.13 6.66 8.83
C GLU A 73 -18.41 7.32 9.35
N ALA A 74 -18.35 7.93 10.54
CA ALA A 74 -19.47 8.69 11.09
C ALA A 74 -19.82 9.92 10.22
N ASP A 75 -18.81 10.66 9.75
CA ASP A 75 -19.00 11.83 8.90
C ASP A 75 -19.44 11.47 7.47
N LEU A 76 -18.96 10.34 6.93
CA LEU A 76 -19.38 9.83 5.63
C LEU A 76 -20.86 9.42 5.62
N ARG A 77 -21.33 8.78 6.70
CA ARG A 77 -22.75 8.40 6.87
C ARG A 77 -23.66 9.61 7.02
N SER A 78 -23.23 10.62 7.79
CA SER A 78 -24.01 11.86 7.96
C SER A 78 -24.10 12.67 6.66
N SER A 79 -23.11 12.53 5.77
CA SER A 79 -23.05 13.18 4.47
C SER A 79 -23.98 12.59 3.41
N GLY A 80 -24.68 11.47 3.69
CA GLY A 80 -25.62 10.84 2.76
C GLY A 80 -24.97 10.07 1.60
N THR A 81 -23.65 9.95 1.57
CA THR A 81 -22.91 9.11 0.63
C THR A 81 -23.02 7.65 1.04
N VAL A 82 -24.01 6.95 0.48
CA VAL A 82 -24.17 5.49 0.62
C VAL A 82 -23.33 4.81 -0.46
N GLU A 83 -22.39 3.96 -0.05
CA GLU A 83 -21.66 3.08 -0.97
C GLU A 83 -22.57 1.91 -1.33
N THR A 84 -22.96 1.79 -2.60
CA THR A 84 -23.72 0.63 -3.08
C THR A 84 -22.79 -0.55 -3.32
N GLU A 85 -23.25 -1.75 -2.96
CA GLU A 85 -22.53 -3.02 -3.22
C GLU A 85 -22.30 -3.27 -4.73
N GLU A 86 -23.07 -2.59 -5.59
CA GLU A 86 -22.97 -2.66 -7.05
C GLU A 86 -21.69 -1.99 -7.59
N GLU A 87 -21.34 -0.79 -7.10
CA GLU A 87 -20.08 -0.11 -7.43
C GLU A 87 -18.86 -0.95 -7.01
N TRP A 88 -19.03 -1.73 -5.95
CA TRP A 88 -18.06 -2.68 -5.42
C TRP A 88 -17.79 -3.87 -6.34
N ALA A 89 -18.86 -4.49 -6.82
CA ALA A 89 -18.78 -5.63 -7.71
C ALA A 89 -18.12 -5.24 -9.04
N GLU A 90 -18.54 -4.11 -9.62
CA GLU A 90 -18.00 -3.59 -10.87
C GLU A 90 -16.51 -3.22 -10.74
N PHE A 91 -16.14 -2.55 -9.64
CA PHE A 91 -14.75 -2.21 -9.38
C PHE A 91 -13.87 -3.45 -9.16
N ALA A 92 -14.32 -4.41 -8.34
CA ALA A 92 -13.58 -5.64 -8.07
C ALA A 92 -13.39 -6.47 -9.35
N GLU A 93 -14.40 -6.49 -10.22
CA GLU A 93 -14.32 -7.08 -11.55
C GLU A 93 -13.30 -6.33 -12.43
N ASN A 94 -13.32 -5.00 -12.45
CA ASN A 94 -12.40 -4.21 -13.25
C ASN A 94 -10.95 -4.33 -12.76
N ILE A 95 -10.68 -4.39 -11.45
CA ILE A 95 -9.35 -4.71 -10.92
C ILE A 95 -8.94 -6.15 -11.21
N ARG A 96 -9.87 -7.12 -11.19
CA ARG A 96 -9.59 -8.49 -11.65
C ARG A 96 -9.17 -8.50 -13.12
N LYS A 97 -9.82 -7.68 -13.95
CA LYS A 97 -9.51 -7.50 -15.37
C LYS A 97 -8.20 -6.75 -15.60
N ASN A 98 -7.88 -5.77 -14.74
CA ASN A 98 -6.71 -4.90 -14.84
C ASN A 98 -5.50 -5.35 -13.98
N ARG A 99 -5.61 -6.52 -13.33
CA ARG A 99 -4.59 -7.12 -12.43
C ARG A 99 -3.30 -7.56 -13.14
N GLY A 100 -3.12 -7.22 -14.41
CA GLY A 100 -1.82 -7.32 -15.09
C GLY A 100 -0.77 -6.30 -14.62
N GLY A 101 -1.14 -5.30 -13.81
CA GLY A 101 -0.26 -4.16 -13.49
C GLY A 101 0.20 -3.97 -12.04
N LEU A 102 -0.56 -4.38 -11.02
CA LEU A 102 -0.36 -3.87 -9.64
C LEU A 102 -0.07 -4.93 -8.56
N ILE A 103 -0.17 -6.22 -8.89
CA ILE A 103 0.37 -7.32 -8.08
C ILE A 103 1.15 -8.27 -9.01
N GLY A 104 1.90 -7.67 -9.93
CA GLY A 104 2.91 -8.37 -10.68
C GLY A 104 4.23 -8.15 -9.97
N SER A 105 4.60 -9.03 -9.04
CA SER A 105 6.01 -9.43 -8.98
C SER A 105 6.29 -10.05 -10.35
N ARG A 106 6.57 -9.21 -11.35
CA ARG A 106 7.32 -9.63 -12.52
C ARG A 106 8.63 -10.09 -11.89
N ILE A 107 8.84 -11.41 -11.83
CA ILE A 107 10.16 -11.96 -11.56
C ILE A 107 11.04 -11.32 -12.63
N ASP A 108 11.77 -10.28 -12.24
CA ASP A 108 12.72 -9.59 -13.10
C ASP A 108 13.69 -10.68 -13.55
N PRO A 109 13.93 -10.91 -14.87
CA PRO A 109 14.81 -11.99 -15.33
C PRO A 109 16.22 -11.95 -14.72
N ARG A 110 16.60 -10.83 -14.10
CA ARG A 110 17.77 -10.68 -13.22
C ARG A 110 17.77 -11.64 -12.01
N TRP A 111 16.61 -11.96 -11.45
CA TRP A 111 16.47 -12.88 -10.33
C TRP A 111 16.72 -14.35 -10.73
N ILE A 112 16.50 -14.71 -12.00
CA ILE A 112 16.86 -16.03 -12.52
C ILE A 112 18.39 -16.20 -12.42
N GLY A 113 19.16 -15.17 -12.75
CA GLY A 113 20.62 -15.18 -12.60
C GLY A 113 21.07 -15.35 -11.15
N ILE A 114 20.39 -14.70 -10.20
CA ILE A 114 20.69 -14.81 -8.76
C ILE A 114 20.42 -16.22 -8.25
N VAL A 115 19.30 -16.83 -8.63
CA VAL A 115 18.95 -18.20 -8.24
C VAL A 115 19.96 -19.20 -8.81
N VAL A 116 20.36 -19.04 -10.07
CA VAL A 116 21.41 -19.88 -10.70
C VAL A 116 22.76 -19.71 -9.99
N MET A 117 23.14 -18.48 -9.66
CA MET A 117 24.39 -18.18 -8.94
C MET A 117 24.41 -18.81 -7.54
N ILE A 118 23.31 -18.68 -6.78
CA ILE A 118 23.19 -19.29 -5.45
C ILE A 118 23.24 -20.81 -5.56
N GLY A 119 22.54 -21.41 -6.52
CA GLY A 119 22.60 -22.85 -6.78
C GLY A 119 24.01 -23.34 -7.07
N ALA A 120 24.75 -22.63 -7.93
CA ALA A 120 26.14 -22.95 -8.24
C ALA A 120 27.05 -22.89 -7.00
N LEU A 121 26.90 -21.86 -6.16
CA LEU A 121 27.68 -21.73 -4.91
C LEU A 121 27.39 -22.86 -3.92
N VAL A 122 26.13 -23.29 -3.80
CA VAL A 122 25.75 -24.42 -2.93
C VAL A 122 26.36 -25.73 -3.43
N VAL A 123 26.34 -25.98 -4.74
CA VAL A 123 26.94 -27.19 -5.34
C VAL A 123 28.45 -27.22 -5.16
N LEU A 124 29.13 -26.08 -5.38
CA LEU A 124 30.57 -25.96 -5.18
C LEU A 124 30.94 -26.15 -3.70
N GLY A 125 30.21 -25.50 -2.79
CA GLY A 125 30.41 -25.65 -1.35
C GLY A 125 30.23 -27.10 -0.89
N TRP A 126 29.19 -27.77 -1.37
CA TRP A 126 28.95 -29.18 -1.08
C TRP A 126 30.05 -30.10 -1.62
N GLY A 127 30.53 -29.85 -2.85
CA GLY A 127 31.63 -30.59 -3.46
C GLY A 127 32.94 -30.45 -2.69
N VAL A 128 33.30 -29.23 -2.29
CA VAL A 128 34.50 -28.96 -1.48
C VAL A 128 34.37 -29.59 -0.11
N TRP A 129 33.22 -29.44 0.56
CA TRP A 129 32.98 -30.05 1.87
C TRP A 129 33.07 -31.57 1.80
N LYS A 130 32.47 -32.20 0.78
CA LYS A 130 32.61 -33.64 0.55
C LYS A 130 34.07 -34.02 0.32
N TYR A 131 34.80 -33.32 -0.54
CA TYR A 131 36.19 -33.67 -0.88
C TYR A 131 37.14 -33.51 0.32
N VAL A 132 37.00 -32.43 1.08
CA VAL A 132 37.83 -32.13 2.26
C VAL A 132 37.45 -33.02 3.45
N LEU A 133 36.16 -33.29 3.66
CA LEU A 133 35.70 -34.05 4.83
C LEU A 133 35.77 -35.57 4.60
N HIS A 134 35.50 -36.09 3.39
CA HIS A 134 35.65 -37.52 3.08
C HIS A 134 37.07 -37.93 2.68
N GLY A 135 37.93 -37.01 2.23
CA GLY A 135 39.35 -37.31 1.98
C GLY A 135 40.10 -37.66 3.26
N ARG A 136 39.58 -37.26 4.43
CA ARG A 136 40.22 -37.47 5.74
C ARG A 136 39.79 -38.76 6.47
N LEU A 137 38.91 -39.57 5.86
CA LEU A 137 38.41 -40.83 6.43
C LEU A 137 39.04 -42.09 5.81
N PHE A 138 39.89 -41.96 4.79
CA PHE A 138 40.54 -43.08 4.09
C PHE A 138 42.02 -43.29 4.47
N LEU A 139 42.53 -42.60 5.50
CA LEU A 139 43.94 -42.68 5.93
C LEU A 139 44.14 -42.95 7.43
N SER A 140 43.24 -43.69 8.07
CA SER A 140 43.48 -44.38 9.35
C SER A 140 42.95 -45.80 9.30
#